data_AF-A0A1M5SIV5-F1
#
_entry.id   AF-A0A1M5SIV5-F1
#
_cell.length_a   1.000
_cell.length_b   1.000
_cell.length_c   1.000
_cell.angle_alpha   90.00
_cell.angle_beta   90.00
_cell.angle_gamma   90.00
#
_symmetry.space_group_name_H-M   'P 1'
#
loop_
_entity.id
_entity.type
_entity.pdbx_description
1 polymer ?
#
loop_
_entity_poly.entity_id
_entity_poly.type
_entity_poly.pdbx_seq_one_letter_code
_entity_poly.pdbx_strand_id
1 'polypeptide(L)'
;MNKEIHNKEESEEIADDKNGIVTWVKAHKKQLVLIGISIPTLIAIVLGSKNKDAIKELFDNLKDEIEKANLYSGKWFENATDAELDTAREKVRLDYCSSGDDFKAACSLQNLLGRFDKEMSKRAWGNENPHAPSIHREHGWYLSNDD
;
A
#
# COMPACT_ATOMS: atom_id res chain seq x y z
N MET A 1 -10.83 -34.02 -34.88
CA MET A 1 -11.73 -32.85 -34.87
C MET A 1 -11.83 -32.17 -33.51
N ASN A 2 -12.12 -32.89 -32.41
CA ASN A 2 -12.28 -32.27 -31.07
C ASN A 2 -11.00 -31.63 -30.49
N LYS A 3 -9.82 -32.16 -30.79
CA LYS A 3 -8.53 -31.66 -30.27
C LYS A 3 -8.10 -30.33 -30.90
N GLU A 4 -8.50 -30.07 -32.14
CA GLU A 4 -8.17 -28.83 -32.87
C GLU A 4 -9.10 -27.68 -32.47
N ILE A 5 -10.36 -27.99 -32.19
CA ILE A 5 -11.34 -27.02 -31.67
C ILE A 5 -10.93 -26.57 -30.28
N HIS A 6 -10.56 -27.50 -29.39
CA HIS A 6 -10.15 -27.19 -28.03
C HIS A 6 -8.84 -26.37 -27.96
N ASN A 7 -7.86 -26.68 -28.81
CA ASN A 7 -6.62 -25.89 -28.93
C ASN A 7 -6.87 -24.48 -29.50
N LYS A 8 -7.86 -24.33 -30.38
CA LYS A 8 -8.20 -23.05 -30.99
C LYS A 8 -8.92 -22.13 -30.00
N GLU A 9 -9.95 -22.63 -29.32
CA GLU A 9 -10.65 -21.91 -28.25
C GLU A 9 -9.68 -21.52 -27.12
N GLU A 10 -8.82 -22.45 -26.69
CA GLU A 10 -7.82 -22.16 -25.66
C GLU A 10 -6.85 -21.07 -26.11
N SER A 11 -6.40 -21.09 -27.37
CA SER A 11 -5.48 -20.09 -27.94
C SER A 11 -6.09 -18.70 -28.06
N GLU A 12 -7.39 -18.61 -28.35
CA GLU A 12 -8.13 -17.34 -28.45
C GLU A 12 -8.34 -16.73 -27.06
N GLU A 13 -8.65 -17.54 -26.04
CA GLU A 13 -8.72 -17.11 -24.64
C GLU A 13 -7.36 -16.60 -24.12
N ILE A 14 -6.24 -17.26 -24.44
CA ILE A 14 -4.89 -16.76 -24.04
C ILE A 14 -4.62 -15.39 -24.64
N ALA A 15 -5.01 -15.19 -25.90
CA ALA A 15 -4.76 -13.94 -26.60
C ALA A 15 -5.52 -12.78 -25.96
N ASP A 16 -6.77 -13.01 -25.53
CA ASP A 16 -7.58 -12.01 -24.84
C ASP A 16 -7.03 -11.68 -23.45
N ASP A 17 -6.68 -12.70 -22.64
CA ASP A 17 -6.04 -12.54 -21.32
C ASP A 17 -4.73 -11.73 -21.40
N LYS A 18 -3.86 -12.07 -22.37
CA LYS A 18 -2.58 -11.37 -22.58
C LYS A 18 -2.79 -9.92 -22.99
N ASN A 19 -3.76 -9.64 -23.85
CA ASN A 19 -4.07 -8.28 -24.28
C ASN A 19 -4.62 -7.43 -23.13
N GLY A 20 -5.44 -8.02 -22.26
CA GLY A 20 -5.90 -7.38 -21.02
C GLY A 20 -4.73 -6.99 -20.11
N ILE A 21 -3.79 -7.91 -19.87
CA ILE A 21 -2.60 -7.65 -19.06
C ILE A 21 -1.72 -6.56 -19.67
N VAL A 22 -1.45 -6.59 -20.97
CA VAL A 22 -0.65 -5.55 -21.66
C VAL A 22 -1.31 -4.18 -21.56
N THR A 23 -2.65 -4.12 -21.68
CA THR A 23 -3.41 -2.88 -21.53
C THR A 23 -3.30 -2.33 -20.11
N TRP A 24 -3.42 -3.21 -19.11
CA TRP A 24 -3.25 -2.84 -17.71
C TRP A 24 -1.84 -2.32 -17.40
N VAL A 25 -0.79 -2.99 -17.91
CA VAL A 25 0.62 -2.59 -17.75
C VAL A 25 0.85 -1.18 -18.31
N LYS A 26 0.24 -0.87 -19.47
CA LYS A 26 0.32 0.47 -20.08
C LYS A 26 -0.39 1.54 -19.23
N ALA A 27 -1.52 1.21 -18.60
CA ALA A 27 -2.25 2.12 -17.74
C ALA A 27 -1.48 2.45 -16.44
N HIS A 28 -0.78 1.47 -15.87
CA HIS A 28 -0.05 1.59 -14.59
C HIS A 28 1.44 1.92 -14.75
N LYS A 29 1.86 2.36 -15.95
CA LYS A 29 3.27 2.64 -16.31
C LYS A 29 4.02 3.54 -15.32
N LYS A 30 3.35 4.53 -14.72
CA LYS A 30 3.99 5.46 -13.77
C LYS A 30 4.36 4.76 -12.46
N GLN A 31 3.49 3.88 -11.96
CA GLN A 31 3.73 3.12 -10.74
C GLN A 31 4.82 2.08 -10.95
N LEU A 32 4.79 1.38 -12.09
CA LEU A 32 5.84 0.41 -12.47
C LEU A 32 7.24 1.05 -12.51
N VAL A 33 7.35 2.27 -13.07
CA VAL A 33 8.63 3.01 -13.11
C VAL A 33 9.09 3.42 -11.70
N LEU A 34 8.17 3.80 -10.80
CA LEU A 34 8.49 4.18 -9.42
C LEU A 34 9.10 3.00 -8.63
N ILE A 35 8.59 1.78 -8.84
CA ILE A 35 9.13 0.56 -8.22
C ILE A 35 10.28 -0.08 -9.01
N GLY A 36 10.77 0.59 -10.06
CA GLY A 36 11.94 0.13 -10.83
C GLY A 36 11.69 -1.02 -11.79
N ILE A 37 10.43 -1.31 -12.15
CA ILE A 37 10.10 -2.39 -13.07
C ILE A 37 10.07 -1.89 -14.52
N SER A 38 10.81 -2.59 -15.38
CA SER A 38 10.89 -2.32 -16.81
C SER A 38 9.65 -2.81 -17.58
N ILE A 39 8.88 -1.87 -18.11
CA ILE A 39 7.69 -2.12 -18.95
C ILE A 39 7.98 -3.01 -20.18
N PRO A 40 9.01 -2.76 -21.01
CA PRO A 40 9.25 -3.59 -22.19
C PRO A 40 9.59 -5.04 -21.82
N THR A 41 10.24 -5.25 -20.67
CA THR A 41 10.56 -6.58 -20.15
C THR A 41 9.29 -7.34 -19.78
N LEU A 42 8.34 -6.69 -19.08
CA LEU A 42 7.05 -7.31 -18.74
C LEU A 42 6.25 -7.71 -19.97
N ILE A 43 6.15 -6.84 -20.97
CA ILE A 43 5.42 -7.12 -22.21
C ILE A 43 6.06 -8.31 -22.96
N ALA A 44 7.39 -8.37 -23.01
CA ALA A 44 8.09 -9.50 -23.62
C ALA A 44 7.81 -10.83 -22.91
N ILE A 45 7.75 -10.84 -21.58
CA ILE A 45 7.41 -12.03 -20.79
C ILE A 45 5.98 -12.49 -21.07
N VAL A 46 5.01 -11.56 -21.04
CA VAL A 46 3.58 -11.85 -21.29
C VAL A 46 3.37 -12.40 -22.70
N LEU A 47 4.01 -11.81 -23.71
CA LEU A 47 3.87 -12.25 -25.10
C LEU A 47 4.64 -13.56 -25.38
N GLY A 48 5.85 -13.69 -24.85
CA GLY A 48 6.75 -14.82 -25.11
C GLY A 48 6.42 -16.10 -24.32
N SER A 49 5.78 -15.99 -23.17
CA SER A 49 5.41 -17.15 -22.35
C SER A 49 4.13 -17.81 -22.85
N LYS A 50 4.11 -19.15 -22.89
CA LYS A 50 2.92 -19.96 -23.20
C LYS A 50 2.22 -20.49 -21.95
N ASN A 51 2.85 -20.38 -20.79
CA ASN A 51 2.30 -20.84 -19.52
C ASN A 51 1.36 -19.78 -18.95
N LYS A 52 0.04 -20.02 -19.02
CA LYS A 52 -0.97 -19.08 -18.52
C LYS A 52 -0.86 -18.87 -17.01
N ASP A 53 -0.63 -19.93 -16.25
CA ASP A 53 -0.63 -19.90 -14.79
C ASP A 53 0.53 -19.04 -14.27
N ALA A 54 1.73 -19.22 -14.84
CA ALA A 54 2.88 -18.39 -14.49
C ALA A 54 2.68 -16.90 -14.85
N ILE A 55 1.99 -16.60 -15.94
CA ILE A 55 1.66 -15.21 -16.31
C ILE A 55 0.66 -14.61 -15.31
N LYS A 56 -0.36 -15.38 -14.91
CA LYS A 56 -1.37 -14.94 -13.93
C LYS A 56 -0.72 -14.69 -12.55
N GLU A 57 0.12 -15.61 -12.08
CA GLU A 57 0.87 -15.46 -10.83
C GLU A 57 1.77 -14.21 -10.84
N LEU A 58 2.54 -13.99 -11.92
CA LEU A 58 3.34 -12.78 -12.08
C LEU A 58 2.48 -11.51 -12.06
N PHE A 59 1.31 -11.55 -12.70
CA PHE A 59 0.40 -10.42 -12.76
C PHE A 59 -0.22 -10.10 -11.39
N ASP A 60 -0.61 -11.12 -10.63
CA ASP A 60 -1.15 -10.95 -9.28
C ASP A 60 -0.08 -10.41 -8.31
N ASN A 61 1.16 -10.91 -8.40
CA ASN A 61 2.30 -10.36 -7.66
C ASN A 61 2.56 -8.88 -8.01
N LEU A 62 2.44 -8.50 -9.28
CA LEU A 62 2.60 -7.10 -9.72
C LEU A 62 1.50 -6.18 -9.17
N LYS A 63 0.25 -6.66 -9.12
CA LYS A 63 -0.85 -5.92 -8.52
C LYS A 63 -0.59 -5.70 -7.04
N ASP A 64 -0.21 -6.74 -6.31
CA ASP A 64 0.09 -6.66 -4.88
C ASP A 64 1.25 -5.68 -4.60
N GLU A 65 2.33 -5.71 -5.38
CA GLU A 65 3.43 -4.74 -5.24
C GLU A 65 3.02 -3.30 -5.56
N ILE A 66 2.16 -3.09 -6.56
CA ILE A 66 1.62 -1.76 -6.87
C ILE A 66 0.67 -1.29 -5.77
N GLU A 67 -0.15 -2.18 -5.21
CA GLU A 67 -1.02 -1.87 -4.06
C GLU A 67 -0.18 -1.48 -2.84
N LYS A 68 0.88 -2.23 -2.53
CA LYS A 68 1.85 -1.87 -1.48
C LYS A 68 2.55 -0.54 -1.74
N ALA A 69 2.90 -0.24 -2.99
CA ALA A 69 3.50 1.04 -3.33
C ALA A 69 2.50 2.21 -3.22
N ASN A 70 1.20 1.95 -3.41
CA ASN A 70 0.13 2.93 -3.23
C ASN A 70 -0.35 3.03 -1.78
N LEU A 71 -0.09 2.03 -0.93
CA LEU A 71 -0.38 2.09 0.50
C LEU A 71 0.29 3.32 1.10
N TYR A 72 -0.47 4.05 1.91
CA TYR A 72 -0.03 5.29 2.56
C TYR A 72 0.32 6.44 1.60
N SER A 73 -0.02 6.33 0.32
CA SER A 73 -0.05 7.46 -0.60
C SER A 73 -1.15 8.46 -0.17
N GLY A 74 -1.05 9.72 -0.59
CA GLY A 74 -2.09 10.72 -0.29
C GLY A 74 -3.49 10.27 -0.74
N LYS A 75 -3.58 9.65 -1.93
CA LYS A 75 -4.84 9.10 -2.45
C LYS A 75 -5.37 7.94 -1.61
N TRP A 76 -4.49 7.14 -1.00
CA TRP A 76 -4.93 6.08 -0.10
C TRP A 76 -5.57 6.68 1.16
N PHE A 77 -4.94 7.70 1.76
CA PHE A 77 -5.52 8.43 2.90
C PHE A 77 -6.85 9.11 2.57
N GLU A 78 -7.09 9.55 1.34
CA GLU A 78 -8.37 10.14 0.91
C GLU A 78 -9.50 9.11 0.81
N ASN A 79 -9.19 7.87 0.39
CA ASN A 79 -10.20 6.84 0.14
C ASN A 79 -10.40 5.87 1.32
N ALA A 80 -9.42 5.76 2.23
CA ALA A 80 -9.47 4.82 3.36
C ALA A 80 -10.56 5.20 4.36
N THR A 81 -11.26 4.19 4.88
CA THR A 81 -12.22 4.34 5.99
C THR A 81 -11.50 4.54 7.33
N ASP A 82 -12.20 5.04 8.35
CA ASP A 82 -11.60 5.28 9.68
C ASP A 82 -11.08 3.98 10.32
N ALA A 83 -11.82 2.87 10.17
CA ALA A 83 -11.39 1.57 10.69
C ALA A 83 -10.14 1.02 9.97
N GLU A 84 -10.03 1.24 8.66
CA GLU A 84 -8.83 0.89 7.89
C GLU A 84 -7.63 1.76 8.30
N LEU A 85 -7.85 3.05 8.57
CA LEU A 85 -6.81 3.95 9.08
C LEU A 85 -6.28 3.50 10.44
N ASP A 86 -7.17 3.16 11.38
CA ASP A 86 -6.77 2.66 12.71
C ASP A 86 -5.96 1.37 12.62
N THR A 87 -6.45 0.41 11.83
CA THR A 87 -5.78 -0.88 11.63
C THR A 87 -4.40 -0.70 10.99
N ALA A 88 -4.32 0.13 9.95
CA ALA A 88 -3.08 0.42 9.26
C ALA A 88 -2.07 1.18 10.14
N ARG A 89 -2.55 2.16 10.92
CA ARG A 89 -1.73 2.90 11.88
C ARG A 89 -1.15 1.96 12.93
N GLU A 90 -1.94 1.02 13.45
CA GLU A 90 -1.47 0.06 14.45
C GLU A 90 -0.37 -0.85 13.87
N LYS A 91 -0.51 -1.28 12.61
CA LYS A 91 0.56 -2.02 11.93
C LYS A 91 1.86 -1.21 11.85
N VAL A 92 1.78 0.06 11.43
CA VAL A 92 2.97 0.95 11.36
C VAL A 92 3.56 1.17 12.76
N ARG A 93 2.72 1.26 13.80
CA ARG A 93 3.18 1.40 15.18
C ARG A 93 3.94 0.16 15.65
N LEU A 94 3.45 -1.05 15.32
CA LEU A 94 4.14 -2.30 15.61
C LEU A 94 5.46 -2.42 14.85
N ASP A 95 5.50 -2.02 13.58
CA ASP A 95 6.73 -1.98 12.78
C ASP A 95 7.75 -1.00 13.39
N TYR A 96 7.29 0.17 13.85
CA TYR A 96 8.14 1.14 14.56
C TYR A 96 8.72 0.54 15.85
N CYS A 97 7.88 -0.11 16.66
CA CYS A 97 8.34 -0.80 17.88
C CYS A 97 9.33 -1.93 17.58
N SER A 98 9.23 -2.55 16.41
CA SER A 98 10.09 -3.66 15.98
C SER A 98 11.36 -3.20 15.24
N SER A 99 11.51 -1.91 14.94
CA SER A 99 12.63 -1.38 14.15
C SER A 99 13.99 -1.46 14.85
N GLY A 100 14.00 -1.65 16.18
CA GLY A 100 15.22 -1.84 16.96
C GLY A 100 16.21 -0.68 16.78
N ASP A 101 17.43 -1.01 16.36
CA ASP A 101 18.51 -0.03 16.17
C ASP A 101 18.55 0.60 14.76
N ASP A 102 17.63 0.25 13.86
CA ASP A 102 17.56 0.90 12.54
C ASP A 102 16.93 2.29 12.65
N PHE A 103 17.78 3.26 12.97
CA PHE A 103 17.39 4.66 13.11
C PHE A 103 16.71 5.23 11.86
N LYS A 104 17.15 4.83 10.66
CA LYS A 104 16.57 5.35 9.41
C LYS A 104 15.15 4.82 9.22
N ALA A 105 14.94 3.53 9.48
CA ALA A 105 13.60 2.94 9.45
C ALA A 105 12.71 3.53 10.54
N ALA A 106 13.21 3.71 11.76
CA ALA A 106 12.46 4.32 12.85
C ALA A 106 12.01 5.75 12.51
N CYS A 107 12.89 6.58 11.94
CA CYS A 107 12.53 7.93 11.51
C CYS A 107 11.48 7.94 10.39
N SER A 108 11.59 7.06 9.39
CA SER A 108 10.60 7.01 8.31
C SER A 108 9.22 6.55 8.81
N LEU A 109 9.19 5.57 9.71
CA LEU A 109 7.97 5.07 10.35
C LEU A 109 7.35 6.11 11.29
N GLN A 110 8.15 6.86 12.05
CA GLN A 110 7.65 7.96 12.88
C GLN A 110 7.01 9.07 12.04
N ASN A 111 7.66 9.45 10.94
CA ASN A 111 7.07 10.42 10.00
C ASN A 111 5.75 9.91 9.41
N LEU A 112 5.66 8.61 9.12
CA LEU A 112 4.45 7.98 8.63
C LEU A 112 3.33 8.00 9.70
N LEU A 113 3.63 7.64 10.95
CA LEU A 113 2.68 7.76 12.07
C LEU A 113 2.15 9.19 12.21
N GLY A 114 3.02 10.21 12.11
CA GLY A 114 2.59 11.60 12.14
C GLY A 114 1.64 11.98 11.00
N ARG A 115 1.76 11.35 9.82
CA ARG A 115 0.80 11.54 8.71
C ARG A 115 -0.56 10.92 9.04
N PHE A 116 -0.58 9.73 9.64
CA PHE A 116 -1.82 9.11 10.14
C PHE A 116 -2.51 9.99 11.18
N ASP A 117 -1.76 10.42 12.21
CA ASP A 117 -2.29 11.24 13.30
C ASP A 117 -2.87 12.56 12.77
N LYS A 118 -2.22 13.18 11.76
CA LYS A 118 -2.73 14.39 11.11
C LYS A 118 -4.05 14.15 10.38
N GLU A 119 -4.17 13.06 9.62
CA GLU A 119 -5.39 12.74 8.89
C GLU A 119 -6.54 12.38 9.85
N MET A 120 -6.26 11.55 10.85
CA MET A 120 -7.24 11.22 11.90
C MET A 120 -7.69 12.45 12.67
N SER A 121 -6.75 13.34 13.05
CA SER A 121 -7.09 14.60 13.71
C SER A 121 -7.96 15.49 12.83
N LYS A 122 -7.66 15.57 11.52
CA LYS A 122 -8.47 16.33 10.56
C LYS A 122 -9.88 15.75 10.42
N ARG A 123 -10.04 14.43 10.47
CA ARG A 123 -11.36 13.77 10.41
C ARG A 123 -12.16 13.97 11.70
N ALA A 124 -11.51 13.87 12.86
CA ALA A 124 -12.15 14.01 14.17
C ALA A 124 -12.48 15.48 14.53
N TRP A 125 -11.61 16.42 14.18
CA TRP A 125 -11.68 17.82 14.65
C TRP A 125 -11.77 18.86 13.51
N GLY A 126 -11.62 18.46 12.24
CA GLY A 126 -11.70 19.38 11.11
C GLY A 126 -10.62 20.46 11.16
N ASN A 127 -11.06 21.73 11.22
CA ASN A 127 -10.20 22.90 11.36
C ASN A 127 -10.02 23.34 12.83
N GLU A 128 -10.64 22.64 13.78
CA GLU A 128 -10.49 22.95 15.19
C GLU A 128 -9.17 22.41 15.71
N ASN A 129 -8.46 23.23 16.49
CA ASN A 129 -7.23 22.79 17.11
C ASN A 129 -7.58 21.80 18.23
N PRO A 130 -7.02 20.58 18.25
CA PRO A 130 -7.32 19.61 19.31
C PRO A 130 -7.03 20.22 20.68
N HIS A 131 -8.06 20.34 21.50
CA HIS A 131 -7.88 20.77 22.88
C HIS A 131 -7.59 19.54 23.72
N ALA A 132 -6.42 19.53 24.38
CA ALA A 132 -6.17 18.55 25.41
C ALA A 132 -7.31 18.65 26.44
N PRO A 133 -7.85 17.52 26.93
CA PRO A 133 -8.72 17.55 28.11
C PRO A 133 -8.01 18.37 29.19
N SER A 134 -8.73 19.19 29.93
CA SER A 134 -8.15 19.90 31.08
C SER A 134 -7.82 18.87 32.17
N ILE A 135 -6.70 18.18 32.03
CA ILE A 135 -6.19 17.28 33.05
C ILE A 135 -5.59 18.20 34.11
N HIS A 136 -6.36 18.49 35.15
CA HIS A 136 -5.81 19.07 36.37
C HIS A 136 -4.75 18.10 36.88
N ARG A 137 -3.48 18.49 36.75
CA ARG A 137 -2.39 17.83 37.45
C ARG A 137 -2.46 18.30 38.89
N GLU A 138 -3.04 17.48 39.75
CA GLU A 138 -3.18 17.81 41.17
C GLU A 138 -1.80 17.95 41.83
N HIS A 139 -0.76 17.38 41.22
CA HIS A 139 0.63 17.55 41.61
C HIS A 139 1.52 17.78 40.38
N GLY A 140 2.16 18.95 40.32
CA GLY A 140 3.15 19.32 39.29
C GLY A 140 4.45 18.53 39.42
N TRP A 141 5.33 18.65 38.43
CA TRP A 141 6.56 17.85 38.30
C TRP A 141 7.65 18.08 39.37
N TYR A 142 7.46 18.99 40.35
CA TYR A 142 8.42 19.28 41.43
C TYR A 142 7.77 19.91 42.68
N LEU A 143 6.79 19.29 43.32
CA LEU A 143 6.43 19.65 44.69
C LEU A 143 6.37 18.39 45.54
N SER A 144 7.31 18.29 46.49
CA SER A 144 7.28 17.30 47.56
C SER A 144 5.99 17.46 48.36
N ASN A 145 5.41 16.34 48.77
CA ASN A 145 4.37 16.31 49.79
C ASN A 145 5.04 16.65 51.12
N ASP A 146 5.21 17.93 51.44
CA ASP A 146 5.65 18.32 52.77
C ASP A 146 4.49 18.06 53.75
N ASP A 147 4.70 16.97 54.53
CA ASP A 147 4.17 16.49 55.81
C ASP A 147 2.65 16.49 56.10
#